data_AF-A0A9E5RNT2-F1
#
_entry.id   AF-A0A9E5RNT2-F1
#
_cell.length_a   1.000
_cell.length_b   1.000
_cell.length_c   1.000
_cell.angle_alpha   90.00
_cell.angle_beta   90.00
_cell.angle_gamma   90.00
#
_symmetry.space_group_name_H-M   'P 1'
#
loop_
_entity.id
_entity.type
_entity.pdbx_description
1 polymer ?
#
loop_
_entity_poly.entity_id
_entity_poly.type
_entity_poly.pdbx_seq_one_letter_code
_entity_poly.pdbx_strand_id
1 'polypeptide(L)'
;MLLEIAATLLLGAWFFQLGMRLGRVLLRQGVTADDLFKGKAHFSFIFLGVYVGLLVLALNVPQWQLLPLEWRVHGMRVSWTAMRILLLGFCGTAFVVSWRTAKTQVLAVVLIGLLGVSGFSGAEAYMLAPIYASLGNNLQANGVYKQTSASSCAPAALATVLRLWGIDATESGVARLAGTSRLGTSMPQLIAAARALSMDGLELSPTWEQMQRINRPGILGVWLFDGVRKAPHAVALLALDDHVAAIADPARGKIYYLNRTQFNQKWRQQYVPIFSPTDLLLSPDQAAQQLAHLGFSSASGELSQAIRNFQTAAGVKATGELDPETVLMISGSSLSGVPTLAQSQSSPETALEIVRIVS
;
A
#
# COMPACT_ATOMS: atom_id res chain seq x y z
N MET A 1 6.25 -7.46 -19.06
CA MET A 1 7.39 -8.36 -19.30
C MET A 1 8.30 -7.82 -20.40
N LEU A 2 7.88 -7.69 -21.66
CA LEU A 2 8.74 -7.17 -22.74
C LEU A 2 9.28 -5.75 -22.46
N LEU A 3 8.42 -4.83 -22.03
CA LEU A 3 8.84 -3.46 -21.69
C LEU A 3 9.87 -3.42 -20.54
N GLU A 4 9.73 -4.32 -19.58
CA GLU A 4 10.61 -4.39 -18.40
C GLU A 4 11.98 -4.97 -18.77
N ILE A 5 12.00 -5.99 -19.63
CA ILE A 5 13.24 -6.53 -20.20
C ILE A 5 13.94 -5.45 -21.01
N ALA A 6 13.20 -4.75 -21.88
CA ALA A 6 13.74 -3.64 -22.67
C ALA A 6 14.29 -2.52 -21.78
N ALA A 7 13.55 -2.11 -20.74
CA ALA A 7 13.99 -1.10 -19.78
C ALA A 7 15.26 -1.54 -19.05
N THR A 8 15.31 -2.77 -18.55
CA THR A 8 16.48 -3.34 -17.87
C THR A 8 17.70 -3.37 -18.79
N LEU A 9 17.53 -3.77 -20.06
CA LEU A 9 18.62 -3.82 -21.03
C LEU A 9 19.12 -2.42 -21.42
N LEU A 10 18.21 -1.51 -21.80
CA LEU A 10 18.58 -0.17 -22.26
C LEU A 10 19.14 0.69 -21.13
N LEU A 11 18.42 0.80 -20.01
CA LEU A 11 18.86 1.57 -18.86
C LEU A 11 20.04 0.90 -18.16
N GLY A 12 20.05 -0.44 -18.10
CA GLY A 12 21.17 -1.19 -17.57
C GLY A 12 22.44 -1.00 -18.38
N ALA A 13 22.37 -1.02 -19.71
CA ALA A 13 23.52 -0.71 -20.57
C ALA A 13 24.01 0.73 -20.37
N TRP A 14 23.09 1.68 -20.25
CA TRP A 14 23.43 3.07 -19.96
C TRP A 14 24.11 3.25 -18.60
N PHE A 15 23.56 2.66 -17.53
CA PHE A 15 24.17 2.69 -16.19
C PHE A 15 25.49 1.94 -16.14
N PHE A 16 25.62 0.83 -16.86
CA PHE A 16 26.89 0.13 -17.02
C PHE A 16 27.94 1.06 -17.65
N GLN A 17 27.61 1.81 -18.71
CA GLN A 17 28.50 2.81 -19.30
C GLN A 17 28.84 3.95 -18.34
N LEU A 18 27.90 4.42 -17.53
CA LEU A 18 28.17 5.41 -16.48
C LEU A 18 29.13 4.85 -15.43
N GLY A 19 28.91 3.60 -15.00
CA GLY A 19 29.83 2.88 -14.12
C GLY A 19 31.23 2.78 -14.71
N MET A 20 31.36 2.43 -15.99
CA MET A 20 32.65 2.43 -16.69
C MET A 20 33.33 3.81 -16.73
N ARG A 21 32.57 4.90 -16.81
CA ARG A 21 33.12 6.27 -16.72
C ARG A 21 33.62 6.57 -15.31
N LEU A 22 32.84 6.23 -14.29
CA LEU A 22 33.23 6.36 -12.89
C LEU A 22 34.49 5.53 -12.57
N GLY A 23 34.56 4.29 -13.03
CA GLY A 23 35.73 3.42 -12.89
C GLY A 23 36.99 4.02 -13.49
N ARG A 24 36.90 4.70 -14.65
CA ARG A 24 38.03 5.45 -15.22
C ARG A 24 38.48 6.62 -14.35
N VAL A 25 37.55 7.31 -13.70
CA VAL A 25 37.89 8.39 -12.74
C VAL A 25 38.61 7.81 -11.53
N LEU A 26 38.13 6.68 -10.98
CA LEU A 26 38.77 5.98 -9.87
C LEU A 26 40.18 5.51 -10.23
N LEU A 27 40.37 4.95 -11.43
CA LEU A 27 41.70 4.56 -11.92
C LEU A 27 42.68 5.75 -11.98
N ARG A 28 42.21 6.94 -12.40
CA ARG A 28 43.05 8.17 -12.39
C ARG A 28 43.42 8.61 -10.97
N GLN A 29 42.64 8.24 -9.97
CA GLN A 29 42.93 8.47 -8.55
C GLN A 29 43.81 7.36 -7.93
N GLY A 30 44.36 6.46 -8.74
CA GLY A 30 45.25 5.38 -8.32
C GLY A 30 44.52 4.19 -7.69
N VAL A 31 43.21 4.06 -7.87
CA VAL A 31 42.44 2.91 -7.38
C VAL A 31 42.70 1.71 -8.29
N THR A 32 43.14 0.58 -7.74
CA THR A 32 43.35 -0.70 -8.45
C THR A 32 42.35 -1.75 -7.96
N ALA A 33 42.23 -2.88 -8.66
CA ALA A 33 41.33 -3.95 -8.22
C ALA A 33 41.82 -4.62 -6.91
N ASP A 34 43.13 -4.73 -6.72
CA ASP A 34 43.73 -5.32 -5.51
C ASP A 34 43.78 -4.35 -4.32
N ASP A 35 43.78 -3.04 -4.60
CA ASP A 35 43.79 -1.98 -3.59
C ASP A 35 42.50 -1.14 -3.58
N LEU A 36 41.39 -1.67 -4.13
CA LEU A 36 40.14 -0.92 -4.32
C LEU A 36 39.72 -0.22 -3.01
N PHE A 37 40.06 -0.85 -1.88
CA PHE A 37 39.77 -0.39 -0.52
C PHE A 37 40.94 -0.52 0.47
N LYS A 38 42.12 -0.96 0.02
CA LYS A 38 43.25 -1.20 0.92
C LYS A 38 43.80 0.13 1.44
N GLY A 39 43.80 0.32 2.76
CA GLY A 39 44.17 1.59 3.41
C GLY A 39 43.16 2.74 3.20
N LYS A 40 42.01 2.47 2.56
CA LYS A 40 41.00 3.45 2.15
C LYS A 40 39.58 2.99 2.53
N ALA A 41 39.43 2.37 3.71
CA ALA A 41 38.17 1.79 4.17
C ALA A 41 36.97 2.77 4.14
N HIS A 42 37.21 4.07 4.33
CA HIS A 42 36.17 5.11 4.23
C HIS A 42 35.51 5.14 2.84
N PHE A 43 36.24 4.94 1.75
CA PHE A 43 35.65 4.87 0.41
C PHE A 43 34.76 3.63 0.23
N SER A 44 35.10 2.49 0.84
CA SER A 44 34.25 1.29 0.85
C SER A 44 32.94 1.53 1.56
N PHE A 45 33.00 2.16 2.74
CA PHE A 45 31.81 2.47 3.52
C PHE A 45 30.93 3.49 2.82
N ILE A 46 31.52 4.50 2.16
CA ILE A 46 30.75 5.45 1.34
C ILE A 46 30.07 4.73 0.18
N PHE A 47 30.81 3.88 -0.54
CA PHE A 47 30.28 3.16 -1.69
C PHE A 47 29.16 2.18 -1.31
N LEU A 48 29.39 1.38 -0.26
CA LEU A 48 28.38 0.49 0.29
C LEU A 48 27.18 1.28 0.85
N GLY A 49 27.44 2.39 1.54
CA GLY A 49 26.42 3.28 2.08
C GLY A 49 25.55 3.89 0.99
N VAL A 50 26.13 4.31 -0.14
CA VAL A 50 25.39 4.78 -1.33
C VAL A 50 24.55 3.66 -1.91
N TYR A 51 25.11 2.46 -2.07
CA TYR A 51 24.36 1.31 -2.59
C TYR A 51 23.17 0.96 -1.68
N VAL A 52 23.41 0.79 -0.38
CA VAL A 52 22.37 0.51 0.61
C VAL A 52 21.35 1.64 0.67
N GLY A 53 21.79 2.91 0.62
CA GLY A 53 20.90 4.07 0.59
C GLY A 53 19.98 4.06 -0.64
N LEU A 54 20.52 3.75 -1.82
CA LEU A 54 19.72 3.61 -3.04
C LEU A 54 18.76 2.42 -2.98
N LEU A 55 19.16 1.31 -2.36
CA LEU A 55 18.26 0.17 -2.11
C LEU A 55 17.11 0.57 -1.17
N VAL A 56 17.40 1.25 -0.07
CA VAL A 56 16.38 1.73 0.88
C VAL A 56 15.44 2.71 0.18
N LEU A 57 15.95 3.65 -0.61
CA LEU A 57 15.11 4.55 -1.42
C LEU A 57 14.25 3.77 -2.41
N ALA A 58 14.82 2.82 -3.15
CA ALA A 58 14.07 2.00 -4.09
C ALA A 58 12.93 1.25 -3.41
N LEU A 59 13.12 0.75 -2.18
CA LEU A 59 12.08 0.04 -1.44
C LEU A 59 10.99 0.95 -0.84
N ASN A 60 11.33 2.20 -0.48
CA ASN A 60 10.43 3.09 0.25
C ASN A 60 9.72 4.14 -0.63
N VAL A 61 10.39 4.66 -1.66
CA VAL A 61 9.84 5.71 -2.53
C VAL A 61 8.48 5.33 -3.13
N PRO A 62 8.26 4.10 -3.66
CA PRO A 62 6.97 3.77 -4.24
C PRO A 62 5.83 3.64 -3.22
N GLN A 63 6.14 3.64 -1.92
CA GLN A 63 5.13 3.64 -0.85
C GLN A 63 4.67 5.06 -0.50
N TRP A 64 5.37 6.10 -0.96
CA TRP A 64 5.02 7.50 -0.66
C TRP A 64 3.66 7.87 -1.25
N GLN A 65 2.78 8.40 -0.41
CA GLN A 65 1.42 8.78 -0.79
C GLN A 65 1.36 9.97 -1.76
N LEU A 66 2.46 10.74 -1.89
CA LEU A 66 2.56 11.83 -2.86
C LEU A 66 2.59 11.33 -4.32
N LEU A 67 3.00 10.08 -4.54
CA LEU A 67 3.08 9.54 -5.90
C LEU A 67 1.69 9.18 -6.43
N PRO A 68 1.44 9.33 -7.74
CA PRO A 68 0.20 8.90 -8.36
C PRO A 68 -0.11 7.43 -8.07
N LEU A 69 -1.39 7.08 -7.94
CA LEU A 69 -1.85 5.73 -7.61
C LEU A 69 -1.20 4.66 -8.51
N GLU A 70 -1.18 4.90 -9.83
CA GLU A 70 -0.62 3.96 -10.82
C GLU A 70 0.87 3.66 -10.58
N TRP A 71 1.63 4.68 -10.18
CA TRP A 71 3.04 4.50 -9.82
C TRP A 71 3.20 3.64 -8.58
N ARG A 72 2.33 3.81 -7.59
CA ARG A 72 2.38 3.05 -6.33
C ARG A 72 1.93 1.59 -6.53
N VAL A 73 0.96 1.35 -7.42
CA VAL A 73 0.53 0.00 -7.83
C VAL A 73 1.67 -0.77 -8.50
N HIS A 74 2.42 -0.13 -9.40
CA HIS A 74 3.57 -0.74 -10.08
C HIS A 74 4.90 -0.57 -9.34
N GLY A 75 4.88 0.12 -8.21
CA GLY A 75 6.05 0.60 -7.50
C GLY A 75 7.06 -0.48 -7.18
N MET A 76 6.59 -1.63 -6.72
CA MET A 76 7.45 -2.76 -6.37
C MET A 76 8.26 -3.27 -7.58
N ARG A 77 7.63 -3.42 -8.75
CA ARG A 77 8.34 -3.82 -10.00
C ARG A 77 9.37 -2.78 -10.42
N VAL A 78 9.02 -1.49 -10.28
CA VAL A 78 9.95 -0.39 -10.54
C VAL A 78 11.16 -0.47 -9.61
N SER A 79 10.98 -0.77 -8.33
CA SER A 79 12.08 -0.98 -7.37
C SER A 79 13.02 -2.10 -7.80
N TRP A 80 12.48 -3.28 -8.14
CA TRP A 80 13.29 -4.42 -8.58
C TRP A 80 14.05 -4.13 -9.87
N THR A 81 13.42 -3.43 -10.80
CA THR A 81 14.07 -2.95 -12.03
C THR A 81 15.22 -1.98 -11.72
N ALA A 82 14.99 -1.02 -10.82
CA ALA A 82 16.01 -0.07 -10.38
C ALA A 82 17.19 -0.78 -9.69
N MET A 83 16.93 -1.76 -8.81
CA MET A 83 17.98 -2.56 -8.17
C MET A 83 18.88 -3.27 -9.20
N ARG A 84 18.29 -3.86 -10.24
CA ARG A 84 19.05 -4.50 -11.34
C ARG A 84 19.89 -3.50 -12.14
N ILE A 85 19.33 -2.34 -12.47
CA ILE A 85 20.03 -1.27 -13.19
C ILE A 85 21.21 -0.74 -12.37
N LEU A 86 21.02 -0.53 -11.06
CA LEU A 86 22.09 -0.10 -10.16
C LEU A 86 23.20 -1.15 -10.07
N LEU A 87 22.86 -2.42 -9.89
CA LEU A 87 23.82 -3.52 -9.91
C LEU A 87 24.67 -3.50 -11.18
N LEU A 88 24.05 -3.33 -12.36
CA LEU A 88 24.77 -3.24 -13.63
C LEU A 88 25.72 -2.03 -13.67
N GLY A 89 25.33 -0.88 -13.12
CA GLY A 89 26.23 0.27 -12.95
C GLY A 89 27.45 -0.04 -12.08
N PHE A 90 27.25 -0.76 -10.98
CA PHE A 90 28.34 -1.22 -10.12
C PHE A 90 29.26 -2.22 -10.84
N CYS A 91 28.69 -3.19 -11.56
CA CYS A 91 29.44 -4.11 -12.40
C CYS A 91 30.26 -3.38 -13.48
N GLY A 92 29.74 -2.30 -14.07
CA GLY A 92 30.48 -1.48 -15.05
C GLY A 92 31.70 -0.79 -14.44
N THR A 93 31.57 -0.30 -13.21
CA THR A 93 32.69 0.28 -12.45
C THR A 93 33.76 -0.78 -12.19
N ALA A 94 33.36 -1.92 -11.61
CA ALA A 94 34.26 -3.03 -11.29
C ALA A 94 34.94 -3.58 -12.55
N PHE A 95 34.20 -3.75 -13.64
CA PHE A 95 34.71 -4.30 -14.90
C PHE A 95 35.88 -3.47 -15.45
N VAL A 96 35.73 -2.15 -15.52
CA VAL A 96 36.80 -1.27 -16.06
C VAL A 96 38.02 -1.24 -15.16
N VAL A 97 37.84 -1.22 -13.83
CA VAL A 97 38.96 -1.24 -12.88
C VAL A 97 39.72 -2.56 -12.99
N SER A 98 39.02 -3.70 -12.95
CA SER A 98 39.63 -5.03 -13.10
C SER A 98 40.27 -5.22 -14.47
N TRP A 99 39.64 -4.78 -15.56
CA TRP A 99 40.22 -4.90 -16.91
C TRP A 99 41.58 -4.22 -17.05
N ARG A 100 41.77 -3.09 -16.36
CA ARG A 100 43.00 -2.31 -16.43
C ARG A 100 44.07 -2.75 -15.43
N THR A 101 43.69 -3.37 -14.31
CA THR A 101 44.62 -3.64 -13.19
C THR A 101 44.79 -5.11 -12.85
N ALA A 102 43.78 -5.95 -13.08
CA ALA A 102 43.79 -7.38 -12.79
C ALA A 102 42.90 -8.14 -13.80
N LYS A 103 43.41 -8.38 -15.01
CA LYS A 103 42.62 -8.99 -16.11
C LYS A 103 42.02 -10.36 -15.76
N THR A 104 42.69 -11.13 -14.90
CA THR A 104 42.21 -12.42 -14.41
C THR A 104 40.92 -12.28 -13.58
N GLN A 105 40.71 -11.14 -12.90
CA GLN A 105 39.51 -10.88 -12.10
C GLN A 105 38.31 -10.43 -12.94
N VAL A 106 38.50 -10.07 -14.21
CA VAL A 106 37.39 -9.66 -15.11
C VAL A 106 36.35 -10.78 -15.22
N LEU A 107 36.80 -12.02 -15.38
CA LEU A 107 35.90 -13.18 -15.46
C LEU A 107 35.05 -13.29 -14.19
N ALA A 108 35.65 -13.11 -13.01
CA ALA A 108 34.93 -13.12 -11.74
C ALA A 108 33.87 -12.01 -11.67
N VAL A 109 34.20 -10.78 -12.09
CA VAL A 109 33.25 -9.66 -12.13
C VAL A 109 32.06 -9.96 -13.05
N VAL A 110 32.33 -10.52 -14.24
CA VAL A 110 31.26 -10.89 -15.19
C VAL A 110 30.37 -11.99 -14.60
N LEU A 111 30.95 -13.04 -14.01
CA LEU A 111 30.20 -14.12 -13.38
C LEU A 111 29.34 -13.62 -12.21
N ILE A 112 29.91 -12.76 -11.35
CA ILE A 112 29.16 -12.14 -10.24
C ILE A 112 28.02 -11.27 -10.77
N GLY A 113 28.26 -10.49 -11.82
CA GLY A 113 27.21 -9.69 -12.47
C GLY A 113 26.07 -10.53 -13.03
N LEU A 114 26.40 -11.62 -13.74
CA LEU A 114 25.40 -12.55 -14.29
C LEU A 114 24.62 -13.26 -13.19
N LEU A 115 25.30 -13.75 -12.14
CA LEU A 115 24.66 -14.37 -10.99
C LEU A 115 23.77 -13.39 -10.25
N GLY A 116 24.22 -12.15 -10.06
CA GLY A 116 23.44 -11.10 -9.41
C GLY A 116 22.17 -10.75 -10.19
N VAL A 117 22.28 -10.47 -11.49
CA VAL A 117 21.12 -10.14 -12.34
C VAL A 117 20.13 -11.32 -12.41
N SER A 118 20.64 -12.54 -12.59
CA SER A 118 19.81 -13.74 -12.65
C SER A 118 19.15 -14.03 -11.30
N GLY A 119 19.88 -13.87 -10.20
CA GLY A 119 19.38 -14.03 -8.84
C GLY A 119 18.29 -13.03 -8.49
N PHE A 120 18.49 -11.73 -8.80
CA PHE A 120 17.46 -10.71 -8.61
C PHE A 120 16.23 -10.97 -9.48
N SER A 121 16.41 -11.35 -10.74
CA SER A 121 15.29 -11.63 -11.64
C SER A 121 14.51 -12.87 -11.20
N GLY A 122 15.19 -13.92 -10.74
CA GLY A 122 14.55 -15.11 -10.18
C GLY A 122 13.81 -14.83 -8.88
N ALA A 123 14.42 -14.05 -7.98
CA ALA A 123 13.78 -13.63 -6.73
C ALA A 123 12.53 -12.77 -7.00
N GLU A 124 12.62 -11.81 -7.92
CA GLU A 124 11.49 -11.00 -8.34
C GLU A 124 10.38 -11.87 -8.95
N ALA A 125 10.71 -12.74 -9.90
CA ALA A 125 9.74 -13.62 -10.55
C ALA A 125 9.01 -14.51 -9.54
N TYR A 126 9.73 -15.02 -8.54
CA TYR A 126 9.14 -15.81 -7.47
C TYR A 126 8.27 -14.96 -6.53
N MET A 127 8.80 -13.85 -6.02
CA MET A 127 8.12 -13.01 -5.03
C MET A 127 6.88 -12.29 -5.60
N LEU A 128 6.97 -11.86 -6.87
CA LEU A 128 5.88 -11.21 -7.59
C LEU A 128 4.98 -12.20 -8.34
N ALA A 129 5.23 -13.52 -8.19
CA ALA A 129 4.37 -14.52 -8.78
C ALA A 129 2.92 -14.34 -8.29
N PRO A 130 1.94 -14.30 -9.20
CA PRO A 130 0.54 -14.16 -8.81
C PRO A 130 0.08 -15.39 -8.02
N ILE A 131 -0.74 -15.17 -7.00
CA ILE A 131 -1.29 -16.27 -6.17
C ILE A 131 -2.75 -16.59 -6.49
N TYR A 132 -3.45 -15.73 -7.23
CA TYR A 132 -4.91 -15.80 -7.39
C TYR A 132 -5.43 -17.08 -8.06
N ALA A 133 -4.59 -17.80 -8.82
CA ALA A 133 -4.97 -19.07 -9.44
C ALA A 133 -5.05 -20.24 -8.43
N SER A 134 -4.39 -20.12 -7.28
CA SER A 134 -4.38 -21.14 -6.23
C SER A 134 -5.26 -20.78 -5.03
N LEU A 135 -5.98 -19.66 -5.08
CA LEU A 135 -6.87 -19.24 -3.99
C LEU A 135 -8.22 -19.95 -4.13
N GLY A 136 -8.76 -20.38 -2.99
CA GLY A 136 -10.13 -20.84 -2.87
C GLY A 136 -11.05 -19.72 -2.40
N ASN A 137 -12.35 -19.81 -2.66
CA ASN A 137 -13.32 -18.84 -2.15
C ASN A 137 -13.95 -19.40 -0.87
N ASN A 138 -13.45 -18.98 0.29
CA ASN A 138 -13.84 -19.56 1.58
C ASN A 138 -14.74 -18.61 2.40
N LEU A 139 -15.96 -18.39 1.91
CA LEU A 139 -16.96 -17.59 2.60
C LEU A 139 -17.47 -18.33 3.84
N GLN A 140 -17.39 -17.69 5.00
CA GLN A 140 -17.92 -18.23 6.24
C GLN A 140 -19.41 -17.90 6.40
N ALA A 141 -20.12 -18.66 7.24
CA ALA A 141 -21.55 -18.45 7.52
C ALA A 141 -21.87 -17.05 8.08
N ASN A 142 -20.92 -16.40 8.75
CA ASN A 142 -21.04 -15.03 9.26
C ASN A 142 -20.80 -13.94 8.18
N GLY A 143 -20.66 -14.31 6.90
CA GLY A 143 -20.46 -13.38 5.79
C GLY A 143 -19.02 -12.92 5.57
N VAL A 144 -18.05 -13.37 6.37
CA VAL A 144 -16.63 -13.02 6.23
C VAL A 144 -15.92 -13.99 5.28
N TYR A 145 -15.13 -13.48 4.34
CA TYR A 145 -14.20 -14.33 3.59
C TYR A 145 -12.98 -14.66 4.44
N LYS A 146 -12.78 -15.95 4.71
CA LYS A 146 -11.56 -16.45 5.32
C LYS A 146 -10.48 -16.58 4.25
N GLN A 147 -9.30 -16.03 4.48
CA GLN A 147 -8.21 -16.13 3.51
C GLN A 147 -7.75 -17.58 3.33
N THR A 148 -7.43 -17.94 2.10
CA THR A 148 -6.89 -19.26 1.74
C THR A 148 -5.36 -19.26 1.56
N SER A 149 -4.73 -18.08 1.56
CA SER A 149 -3.28 -17.91 1.55
C SER A 149 -2.84 -16.89 2.60
N ALA A 150 -1.59 -16.98 3.06
CA ALA A 150 -1.01 -15.99 3.97
C ALA A 150 -0.95 -14.58 3.35
N SER A 151 -0.91 -14.49 2.02
CA SER A 151 -0.72 -13.23 1.27
C SER A 151 -2.04 -12.62 0.74
N SER A 152 -3.20 -13.21 1.05
CA SER A 152 -4.50 -12.82 0.52
C SER A 152 -5.45 -12.21 1.56
N CYS A 153 -4.94 -11.80 2.73
CA CYS A 153 -5.73 -11.10 3.75
C CYS A 153 -6.45 -9.85 3.22
N ALA A 154 -5.73 -8.99 2.50
CA ALA A 154 -6.25 -7.77 1.92
C ALA A 154 -7.36 -8.02 0.88
N PRO A 155 -7.19 -8.92 -0.12
CA PRO A 155 -8.25 -9.34 -1.02
C PRO A 155 -9.49 -9.92 -0.32
N ALA A 156 -9.30 -10.77 0.70
CA ALA A 156 -10.40 -11.36 1.46
C ALA A 156 -11.16 -10.29 2.28
N ALA A 157 -10.45 -9.33 2.87
CA ALA A 157 -11.05 -8.20 3.58
C ALA A 157 -11.87 -7.32 2.60
N LEU A 158 -11.31 -6.94 1.44
CA LEU A 158 -12.04 -6.15 0.46
C LEU A 158 -13.25 -6.92 -0.11
N ALA A 159 -13.12 -8.21 -0.40
CA ALA A 159 -14.27 -9.04 -0.79
C ALA A 159 -15.36 -9.05 0.28
N THR A 160 -14.99 -9.07 1.56
CA THR A 160 -15.94 -8.98 2.69
C THR A 160 -16.65 -7.62 2.71
N VAL A 161 -15.92 -6.52 2.52
CA VAL A 161 -16.51 -5.17 2.44
C VAL A 161 -17.45 -5.04 1.26
N LEU A 162 -17.04 -5.49 0.07
CA LEU A 162 -17.84 -5.40 -1.16
C LEU A 162 -19.17 -6.16 -1.07
N ARG A 163 -19.25 -7.22 -0.27
CA ARG A 163 -20.52 -7.90 0.02
C ARG A 163 -21.53 -7.00 0.73
N LEU A 164 -21.08 -6.08 1.60
CA LEU A 164 -21.98 -5.10 2.22
C LEU A 164 -22.63 -4.21 1.16
N TRP A 165 -21.89 -3.93 0.09
CA TRP A 165 -22.36 -3.17 -1.08
C TRP A 165 -23.19 -4.01 -2.07
N GLY A 166 -23.48 -5.28 -1.75
CA GLY A 166 -24.19 -6.18 -2.65
C GLY A 166 -23.39 -6.60 -3.89
N ILE A 167 -22.08 -6.34 -3.90
CA ILE A 167 -21.19 -6.71 -5.01
C ILE A 167 -20.68 -8.13 -4.79
N ASP A 168 -20.95 -9.01 -5.75
CA ASP A 168 -20.43 -10.38 -5.73
C ASP A 168 -18.95 -10.40 -6.08
N ALA A 169 -18.12 -10.23 -5.05
CA ALA A 169 -16.68 -10.32 -5.13
C ALA A 169 -16.18 -11.51 -4.30
N THR A 170 -15.18 -12.20 -4.83
CA THR A 170 -14.53 -13.34 -4.17
C THR A 170 -13.07 -13.03 -3.85
N GLU A 171 -12.47 -13.74 -2.90
CA GLU A 171 -11.05 -13.60 -2.56
C GLU A 171 -10.16 -13.71 -3.82
N SER A 172 -10.37 -14.74 -4.63
CA SER A 172 -9.60 -14.97 -5.86
C SER A 172 -9.83 -13.91 -6.94
N GLY A 173 -11.08 -13.43 -7.09
CA GLY A 173 -11.43 -12.36 -8.02
C GLY A 173 -10.76 -11.04 -7.66
N VAL A 174 -10.86 -10.63 -6.38
CA VAL A 174 -10.21 -9.42 -5.88
C VAL A 174 -8.69 -9.52 -5.97
N ALA A 175 -8.11 -10.68 -5.62
CA ALA A 175 -6.67 -10.90 -5.70
C ALA A 175 -6.14 -10.79 -7.14
N ARG A 176 -6.94 -11.21 -8.13
CA ARG A 176 -6.61 -11.06 -9.55
C ARG A 176 -6.61 -9.59 -9.97
N LEU A 177 -7.65 -8.85 -9.61
CA LEU A 177 -7.78 -7.42 -9.95
C LEU A 177 -6.71 -6.57 -9.26
N ALA A 178 -6.37 -6.89 -8.01
CA ALA A 178 -5.31 -6.22 -7.26
C ALA A 178 -3.90 -6.60 -7.73
N GLY A 179 -3.74 -7.67 -8.51
CA GLY A 179 -2.44 -8.23 -8.87
C GLY A 179 -1.67 -8.77 -7.65
N THR A 180 -2.39 -9.38 -6.70
CA THR A 180 -1.81 -9.93 -5.47
C THR A 180 -0.74 -10.96 -5.78
N SER A 181 0.40 -10.81 -5.11
CA SER A 181 1.56 -11.69 -5.25
C SER A 181 1.88 -12.43 -3.96
N ARG A 182 2.98 -13.20 -3.93
CA ARG A 182 3.47 -13.84 -2.70
C ARG A 182 3.85 -12.81 -1.63
N LEU A 183 4.23 -11.60 -2.01
CA LEU A 183 4.51 -10.51 -1.08
C LEU A 183 3.23 -9.87 -0.48
N GLY A 184 2.05 -10.24 -0.98
CA GLY A 184 0.77 -9.71 -0.53
C GLY A 184 0.19 -8.67 -1.48
N THR A 185 -0.61 -7.78 -0.90
CA THR A 185 -1.34 -6.72 -1.61
C THR A 185 -1.19 -5.40 -0.85
N SER A 186 -0.86 -4.31 -1.55
CA SER A 186 -0.79 -2.98 -0.98
C SER A 186 -2.16 -2.27 -1.00
N MET A 187 -2.33 -1.20 -0.20
CA MET A 187 -3.55 -0.38 -0.24
C MET A 187 -3.82 0.23 -1.63
N PRO A 188 -2.81 0.76 -2.36
CA PRO A 188 -2.98 1.20 -3.74
C PRO A 188 -3.55 0.12 -4.67
N GLN A 189 -3.07 -1.13 -4.53
CA GLN A 189 -3.56 -2.26 -5.31
C GLN A 189 -5.02 -2.60 -4.97
N LEU A 190 -5.44 -2.45 -3.70
CA LEU A 190 -6.83 -2.62 -3.32
C LEU A 190 -7.73 -1.54 -3.91
N ILE A 191 -7.29 -0.28 -3.92
CA ILE A 191 -8.04 0.82 -4.55
C ILE A 191 -8.21 0.56 -6.04
N ALA A 192 -7.14 0.13 -6.73
CA ALA A 192 -7.22 -0.26 -8.14
C ALA A 192 -8.20 -1.42 -8.37
N ALA A 193 -8.23 -2.41 -7.48
CA ALA A 193 -9.19 -3.51 -7.55
C ALA A 193 -10.63 -3.06 -7.31
N ALA A 194 -10.87 -2.17 -6.34
CA ALA A 194 -12.19 -1.59 -6.08
C ALA A 194 -12.70 -0.81 -7.29
N ARG A 195 -11.85 -0.03 -7.95
CA ARG A 195 -12.14 0.69 -9.21
C ARG A 195 -12.53 -0.24 -10.34
N ALA A 196 -11.86 -1.37 -10.46
CA ALA A 196 -12.21 -2.38 -11.46
C ALA A 196 -13.58 -3.03 -11.21
N LEU A 197 -14.14 -2.87 -9.99
CA LEU A 197 -15.46 -3.33 -9.58
C LEU A 197 -16.46 -2.18 -9.42
N SER A 198 -16.24 -1.06 -10.12
CA SER A 198 -17.11 0.13 -10.12
C SER A 198 -17.30 0.79 -8.76
N MET A 199 -16.40 0.52 -7.82
CA MET A 199 -16.28 1.22 -6.54
C MET A 199 -15.06 2.14 -6.56
N ASP A 200 -14.82 2.89 -5.50
CA ASP A 200 -13.57 3.61 -5.30
C ASP A 200 -13.10 3.47 -3.85
N GLY A 201 -11.88 3.94 -3.60
CA GLY A 201 -11.31 4.03 -2.27
C GLY A 201 -10.25 5.11 -2.19
N LEU A 202 -10.01 5.60 -0.98
CA LEU A 202 -9.03 6.64 -0.70
C LEU A 202 -8.09 6.18 0.41
N GLU A 203 -6.78 6.30 0.24
CA GLU A 203 -5.87 5.92 1.34
C GLU A 203 -5.76 7.07 2.34
N LEU A 204 -6.17 6.80 3.58
CA LEU A 204 -6.22 7.78 4.65
C LEU A 204 -5.50 7.28 5.91
N SER A 205 -5.06 8.22 6.74
CA SER A 205 -4.55 7.99 8.10
C SER A 205 -5.37 8.75 9.15
N PRO A 206 -6.70 8.55 9.20
CA PRO A 206 -7.61 9.41 9.97
C PRO A 206 -7.69 9.00 11.44
N THR A 207 -8.02 9.92 12.34
CA THR A 207 -8.39 9.58 13.72
C THR A 207 -9.66 8.74 13.79
N TRP A 208 -9.97 8.21 14.99
CA TRP A 208 -11.22 7.49 15.24
C TRP A 208 -12.45 8.33 14.87
N GLU A 209 -12.47 9.59 15.31
CA GLU A 209 -13.56 10.54 15.05
C GLU A 209 -13.67 10.87 13.56
N GLN A 210 -12.53 10.98 12.86
CA GLN A 210 -12.52 11.19 11.41
C GLN A 210 -13.09 9.97 10.67
N MET A 211 -12.76 8.74 11.09
CA MET A 211 -13.39 7.53 10.52
C MET A 211 -14.91 7.51 10.77
N GLN A 212 -15.36 7.89 11.97
CA GLN A 212 -16.79 8.01 12.27
C GLN A 212 -17.47 9.04 11.36
N ARG A 213 -16.83 10.19 11.10
CA ARG A 213 -17.35 11.22 10.18
C ARG A 213 -17.39 10.74 8.73
N ILE A 214 -16.38 10.01 8.26
CA ILE A 214 -16.37 9.41 6.92
C ILE A 214 -17.48 8.37 6.77
N ASN A 215 -17.74 7.60 7.83
CA ASN A 215 -18.89 6.69 7.96
C ASN A 215 -19.04 5.67 6.81
N ARG A 216 -17.93 5.12 6.29
CA ARG A 216 -17.94 4.06 5.27
C ARG A 216 -17.30 2.78 5.79
N PRO A 217 -17.79 1.58 5.44
CA PRO A 217 -17.00 0.38 5.64
C PRO A 217 -15.74 0.44 4.76
N GLY A 218 -14.70 -0.25 5.18
CA GLY A 218 -13.41 -0.15 4.50
C GLY A 218 -12.40 -1.16 4.96
N ILE A 219 -11.16 -0.97 4.53
CA ILE A 219 -10.04 -1.85 4.86
C ILE A 219 -9.11 -1.12 5.81
N LEU A 220 -8.71 -1.80 6.88
CA LEU A 220 -7.73 -1.32 7.84
C LEU A 220 -6.42 -2.09 7.68
N GLY A 221 -5.31 -1.35 7.68
CA GLY A 221 -4.01 -1.93 7.96
C GLY A 221 -3.86 -2.13 9.46
N VAL A 222 -3.57 -3.36 9.88
CA VAL A 222 -3.38 -3.70 11.30
C VAL A 222 -2.13 -4.55 11.50
N TRP A 223 -1.73 -4.66 12.75
CA TRP A 223 -0.69 -5.54 13.23
C TRP A 223 -1.31 -6.81 13.80
N LEU A 224 -0.97 -7.94 13.21
CA LEU A 224 -1.24 -9.24 13.79
C LEU A 224 -0.11 -9.59 14.76
N PHE A 225 -0.48 -9.91 15.99
CA PHE A 225 0.47 -10.29 17.05
C PHE A 225 0.42 -11.80 17.26
N ASP A 226 1.58 -12.43 17.19
CA ASP A 226 1.80 -13.84 17.54
C ASP A 226 2.97 -13.91 18.53
N GLY A 227 2.63 -13.87 19.82
CA GLY A 227 3.60 -13.65 20.90
C GLY A 227 4.32 -12.31 20.73
N VAL A 228 5.65 -12.37 20.56
CA VAL A 228 6.51 -11.19 20.35
C VAL A 228 6.57 -10.79 18.87
N ARG A 229 6.11 -11.65 17.94
CA ARG A 229 6.16 -11.38 16.51
C ARG A 229 5.00 -10.48 16.09
N LYS A 230 5.33 -9.54 15.22
CA LYS A 230 4.41 -8.54 14.68
C LYS A 230 4.43 -8.62 13.17
N ALA A 231 3.31 -8.99 12.57
CA ALA A 231 3.17 -9.13 11.11
C ALA A 231 2.15 -8.13 10.57
N PRO A 232 2.41 -7.50 9.41
CA PRO A 232 1.43 -6.65 8.75
C PRO A 232 0.23 -7.51 8.30
N HIS A 233 -0.97 -7.01 8.52
CA HIS A 233 -2.22 -7.68 8.19
C HIS A 233 -3.27 -6.66 7.73
N ALA A 234 -4.32 -7.14 7.05
CA ALA A 234 -5.44 -6.32 6.61
C ALA A 234 -6.76 -6.95 7.08
N VAL A 235 -7.65 -6.10 7.60
CA VAL A 235 -8.98 -6.51 8.10
C VAL A 235 -10.04 -5.59 7.52
N ALA A 236 -11.28 -6.06 7.44
CA ALA A 236 -12.41 -5.23 7.05
C ALA A 236 -12.97 -4.50 8.28
N LEU A 237 -13.16 -3.20 8.20
CA LEU A 237 -13.93 -2.41 9.17
C LEU A 237 -15.40 -2.44 8.73
N LEU A 238 -16.26 -3.00 9.56
CA LEU A 238 -17.68 -3.19 9.27
C LEU A 238 -18.55 -2.15 9.98
N ALA A 239 -18.21 -1.84 11.23
CA ALA A 239 -18.93 -0.85 12.04
C ALA A 239 -17.98 -0.13 13.00
N LEU A 240 -18.35 1.09 13.39
CA LEU A 240 -17.59 1.93 14.30
C LEU A 240 -18.54 2.88 15.04
N ASP A 241 -18.57 2.78 16.36
CA ASP A 241 -19.27 3.73 17.24
C ASP A 241 -18.30 4.45 18.17
N ASP A 242 -18.81 5.10 19.21
CA ASP A 242 -17.98 5.88 20.15
C ASP A 242 -17.03 5.02 20.99
N HIS A 243 -17.23 3.71 21.05
CA HIS A 243 -16.53 2.82 21.97
C HIS A 243 -15.92 1.59 21.28
N VAL A 244 -16.59 1.08 20.24
CA VAL A 244 -16.33 -0.22 19.64
C VAL A 244 -16.18 -0.13 18.13
N ALA A 245 -15.19 -0.86 17.62
CA ALA A 245 -15.03 -1.16 16.20
C ALA A 245 -15.35 -2.64 15.96
N ALA A 246 -16.24 -2.93 15.01
CA ALA A 246 -16.45 -4.27 14.50
C ALA A 246 -15.54 -4.51 13.30
N ILE A 247 -14.57 -5.42 13.44
CA ILE A 247 -13.65 -5.79 12.36
C ILE A 247 -13.84 -7.25 11.94
N ALA A 248 -13.86 -7.51 10.65
CA ALA A 248 -13.80 -8.86 10.09
C ALA A 248 -12.36 -9.23 9.78
N ASP A 249 -11.83 -10.22 10.50
CA ASP A 249 -10.48 -10.74 10.35
C ASP A 249 -10.46 -11.93 9.38
N PRO A 250 -9.88 -11.76 8.17
CA PRO A 250 -9.82 -12.82 7.17
C PRO A 250 -8.90 -13.97 7.58
N ALA A 251 -7.92 -13.78 8.47
CA ALA A 251 -7.04 -14.87 8.91
C ALA A 251 -7.82 -15.98 9.62
N ARG A 252 -8.89 -15.60 10.34
CA ARG A 252 -9.72 -16.51 11.11
C ARG A 252 -11.13 -16.68 10.54
N GLY A 253 -11.56 -15.81 9.63
CA GLY A 253 -12.93 -15.80 9.11
C GLY A 253 -13.95 -15.39 10.18
N LYS A 254 -13.56 -14.50 11.10
CA LYS A 254 -14.37 -14.12 12.28
C LYS A 254 -14.51 -12.61 12.39
N ILE A 255 -15.62 -12.18 12.99
CA ILE A 255 -15.83 -10.79 13.39
C ILE A 255 -15.34 -10.62 14.83
N TYR A 256 -14.60 -9.55 15.08
CA TYR A 256 -14.11 -9.14 16.39
C TYR A 256 -14.62 -7.74 16.72
N TYR A 257 -14.98 -7.54 17.98
CA TYR A 257 -15.35 -6.24 18.52
C TYR A 257 -14.20 -5.73 19.37
N LEU A 258 -13.60 -4.61 18.97
CA LEU A 258 -12.46 -4.01 19.65
C LEU A 258 -12.88 -2.70 20.29
N ASN A 259 -12.56 -2.52 21.56
CA ASN A 259 -12.64 -1.18 22.14
C ASN A 259 -11.54 -0.26 21.56
N ARG A 260 -11.66 1.05 21.77
CA ARG A 260 -10.69 2.05 21.30
C ARG A 260 -9.23 1.71 21.65
N THR A 261 -8.96 1.26 22.87
CA THR A 261 -7.59 0.91 23.30
C THR A 261 -7.05 -0.28 22.52
N GLN A 262 -7.84 -1.34 22.37
CA GLN A 262 -7.46 -2.54 21.61
C GLN A 262 -7.27 -2.22 20.12
N PHE A 263 -8.14 -1.37 19.56
CA PHE A 263 -8.03 -0.90 18.20
C PHE A 263 -6.72 -0.13 17.98
N ASN A 264 -6.44 0.88 18.81
CA ASN A 264 -5.24 1.71 18.69
C ASN A 264 -3.94 0.90 18.84
N GLN A 265 -3.94 -0.15 19.66
CA GLN A 265 -2.79 -1.05 19.79
C GLN A 265 -2.49 -1.84 18.50
N LYS A 266 -3.53 -2.18 17.73
CA LYS A 266 -3.41 -3.00 16.52
C LYS A 266 -3.31 -2.17 15.25
N TRP A 267 -3.94 -1.02 15.20
CA TRP A 267 -4.10 -0.23 13.99
C TRP A 267 -2.78 0.38 13.50
N ARG A 268 -2.58 0.36 12.18
CA ARG A 268 -1.37 0.87 11.50
C ARG A 268 -1.52 2.29 10.98
N GLN A 269 -2.55 3.01 11.41
CA GLN A 269 -2.88 4.33 10.85
C GLN A 269 -3.15 4.26 9.34
N GLN A 270 -3.72 3.15 8.87
CA GLN A 270 -4.05 2.93 7.47
C GLN A 270 -5.51 2.54 7.38
N TYR A 271 -6.27 3.33 6.63
CA TYR A 271 -7.67 3.12 6.37
C TYR A 271 -7.98 3.41 4.90
N VAL A 272 -8.74 2.53 4.28
CA VAL A 272 -9.26 2.70 2.92
C VAL A 272 -10.78 2.57 3.00
N PRO A 273 -11.54 3.66 3.18
CA PRO A 273 -12.99 3.62 3.00
C PRO A 273 -13.29 3.16 1.58
N ILE A 274 -14.29 2.30 1.43
CA ILE A 274 -14.81 1.88 0.13
C ILE A 274 -16.16 2.57 -0.08
N PHE A 275 -16.34 3.21 -1.23
CA PHE A 275 -17.50 4.02 -1.53
C PHE A 275 -17.81 4.01 -3.03
N SER A 276 -19.04 4.41 -3.41
CA SER A 276 -19.36 4.62 -4.82
C SER A 276 -18.64 5.86 -5.35
N PRO A 277 -18.11 5.87 -6.59
CA PRO A 277 -17.48 7.08 -7.15
C PRO A 277 -18.39 8.32 -7.12
N THR A 278 -19.71 8.13 -7.15
CA THR A 278 -20.69 9.21 -7.03
C THR A 278 -20.67 9.93 -5.69
N ASP A 279 -20.14 9.29 -4.64
CA ASP A 279 -20.05 9.86 -3.29
C ASP A 279 -19.06 11.03 -3.22
N LEU A 280 -18.15 11.14 -4.19
CA LEU A 280 -17.23 12.28 -4.32
C LEU A 280 -17.82 13.44 -5.13
N LEU A 281 -19.01 13.27 -5.71
CA LEU A 281 -19.68 14.31 -6.50
C LEU A 281 -20.56 15.15 -5.58
N LEU A 282 -19.97 16.22 -5.05
CA LEU A 282 -20.67 17.20 -4.22
C LEU A 282 -20.63 18.57 -4.90
N SER A 283 -21.78 19.07 -5.35
CA SER A 283 -21.84 20.42 -5.94
C SER A 283 -21.55 21.48 -4.87
N PRO A 284 -21.06 22.68 -5.24
CA PRO A 284 -20.85 23.76 -4.28
C PRO A 284 -22.09 24.10 -3.44
N ASP A 285 -23.28 24.05 -4.04
CA ASP A 285 -24.54 24.33 -3.34
C ASP A 285 -24.90 23.20 -2.36
N GLN A 286 -24.71 21.94 -2.76
CA GLN A 286 -24.92 20.79 -1.87
C GLN A 286 -23.93 20.82 -0.71
N ALA A 287 -22.67 21.14 -0.97
CA ALA A 287 -21.64 21.30 0.06
C ALA A 287 -22.01 22.42 1.05
N ALA A 288 -22.45 23.58 0.54
CA ALA A 288 -22.89 24.69 1.39
C ALA A 288 -24.07 24.29 2.29
N GLN A 289 -25.06 23.59 1.74
CA GLN A 289 -26.22 23.10 2.51
C GLN A 289 -25.81 22.10 3.58
N GLN A 290 -24.99 21.10 3.23
CA GLN A 290 -24.51 20.09 4.19
C GLN A 290 -23.65 20.72 5.29
N LEU A 291 -22.76 21.64 4.93
CA LEU A 291 -21.95 22.39 5.90
C LEU A 291 -22.83 23.22 6.84
N ALA A 292 -23.87 23.89 6.33
CA ALA A 292 -24.82 24.62 7.16
C ALA A 292 -25.56 23.70 8.14
N HIS A 293 -25.99 22.51 7.70
CA HIS A 293 -26.58 21.49 8.57
C HIS A 293 -25.62 21.00 9.65
N LEU A 294 -24.32 20.97 9.35
CA LEU A 294 -23.26 20.64 10.30
C LEU A 294 -22.85 21.82 11.20
N GLY A 295 -23.46 23.00 11.02
CA GLY A 295 -23.19 24.21 11.81
C GLY A 295 -22.02 25.06 11.30
N PHE A 296 -21.53 24.80 10.08
CA PHE A 296 -20.39 25.49 9.47
C PHE A 296 -20.82 26.49 8.38
N SER A 297 -21.71 27.41 8.70
CA SER A 297 -22.10 28.49 7.78
C SER A 297 -21.03 29.59 7.72
N SER A 298 -20.84 30.19 6.54
CA SER A 298 -19.99 31.38 6.39
C SER A 298 -20.79 32.66 6.62
N ALA A 299 -20.33 33.51 7.53
CA ALA A 299 -20.91 34.84 7.76
C ALA A 299 -20.79 35.78 6.53
N SER A 300 -19.81 35.53 5.65
CA SER A 300 -19.62 36.27 4.40
C SER A 300 -20.33 35.65 3.19
N GLY A 301 -20.99 34.49 3.35
CA GLY A 301 -21.53 33.71 2.23
C GLY A 301 -20.48 32.95 1.42
N GLU A 302 -19.18 33.09 1.74
CA GLU A 302 -18.11 32.41 1.01
C GLU A 302 -17.96 30.94 1.45
N LEU A 303 -18.28 30.01 0.55
CA LEU A 303 -18.15 28.56 0.76
C LEU A 303 -16.73 28.14 1.18
N SER A 304 -15.69 28.73 0.60
CA SER A 304 -14.30 28.37 0.94
C SER A 304 -13.96 28.60 2.42
N GLN A 305 -14.57 29.61 3.04
CA GLN A 305 -14.40 29.89 4.45
C GLN A 305 -15.15 28.89 5.32
N ALA A 306 -16.37 28.52 4.94
CA ALA A 306 -17.13 27.45 5.59
C ALA A 306 -16.35 26.12 5.56
N ILE A 307 -15.75 25.79 4.41
CA ILE A 307 -14.90 24.60 4.24
C ILE A 307 -13.67 24.69 5.16
N ARG A 308 -12.95 25.82 5.20
CA ARG A 308 -11.79 25.99 6.12
C ARG A 308 -12.17 25.79 7.58
N ASN A 309 -13.32 26.34 8.00
CA ASN A 309 -13.81 26.20 9.37
C ASN A 309 -14.13 24.74 9.69
N PHE A 310 -14.80 24.04 8.78
CA PHE A 310 -15.09 22.60 8.90
C PHE A 310 -13.81 21.77 8.97
N GLN A 311 -12.87 21.96 8.04
CA GLN A 311 -11.60 21.24 7.99
C GLN A 311 -10.80 21.43 9.29
N THR A 312 -10.74 22.66 9.80
CA THR A 312 -10.10 22.98 11.08
C THR A 312 -10.76 22.21 12.23
N ALA A 313 -12.10 22.22 12.30
CA ALA A 313 -12.84 21.51 13.35
C ALA A 313 -12.75 19.97 13.22
N ALA A 314 -12.61 19.47 11.99
CA ALA A 314 -12.42 18.05 11.70
C ALA A 314 -10.96 17.58 11.92
N GLY A 315 -10.03 18.50 12.21
CA GLY A 315 -8.63 18.19 12.45
C GLY A 315 -7.86 17.79 11.18
N VAL A 316 -8.27 18.29 10.01
CA VAL A 316 -7.56 18.10 8.74
C VAL A 316 -6.98 19.43 8.24
N LYS A 317 -6.17 19.37 7.18
CA LYS A 317 -5.54 20.58 6.61
C LYS A 317 -6.61 21.52 6.07
N ALA A 318 -6.66 22.75 6.60
CA ALA A 318 -7.61 23.78 6.18
C ALA A 318 -7.22 24.43 4.84
N THR A 319 -7.50 23.75 3.72
CA THR A 319 -7.26 24.25 2.36
C THR A 319 -8.35 25.22 1.89
N GLY A 320 -9.58 25.03 2.37
CA GLY A 320 -10.77 25.71 1.83
C GLY A 320 -11.27 25.13 0.51
N GLU A 321 -10.71 23.99 0.09
CA GLU A 321 -11.08 23.26 -1.11
C GLU A 321 -11.87 22.00 -0.75
N LEU A 322 -12.79 21.58 -1.63
CA LEU A 322 -13.51 20.30 -1.50
C LEU A 322 -12.63 19.15 -1.98
N ASP A 323 -11.52 18.90 -1.29
CA ASP A 323 -10.73 17.70 -1.54
C ASP A 323 -11.51 16.41 -1.20
N PRO A 324 -11.12 15.25 -1.75
CA PRO A 324 -11.86 14.00 -1.57
C PRO A 324 -12.08 13.60 -0.11
N GLU A 325 -11.10 13.84 0.77
CA GLU A 325 -11.22 13.53 2.20
C GLU A 325 -12.28 14.40 2.86
N THR A 326 -12.27 15.70 2.54
CA THR A 326 -13.26 16.68 2.99
C THR A 326 -14.67 16.31 2.51
N VAL A 327 -14.84 15.95 1.24
CA VAL A 327 -16.14 15.53 0.68
C VAL A 327 -16.68 14.28 1.39
N LEU A 328 -15.83 13.28 1.65
CA LEU A 328 -16.24 12.08 2.37
C LEU A 328 -16.69 12.38 3.81
N MET A 329 -16.00 13.29 4.52
CA MET A 329 -16.37 13.67 5.88
C MET A 329 -17.65 14.53 5.93
N ILE A 330 -17.87 15.41 4.96
CA ILE A 330 -19.11 16.22 4.89
C ILE A 330 -20.31 15.31 4.57
N SER A 331 -20.16 14.42 3.59
CA SER A 331 -21.26 13.55 3.13
C SER A 331 -21.60 12.42 4.10
N GLY A 332 -20.68 12.01 4.98
CA GLY A 332 -20.83 10.80 5.79
C GLY A 332 -22.02 10.81 6.77
N SER A 333 -22.46 11.99 7.24
CA SER A 333 -23.67 12.12 8.07
C SER A 333 -24.98 12.05 7.26
N SER A 334 -24.91 12.28 5.95
CA SER A 334 -26.06 12.39 5.05
C SER A 334 -26.30 11.12 4.23
N LEU A 335 -25.55 10.05 4.51
CA LEU A 335 -25.69 8.79 3.79
C LEU A 335 -27.02 8.12 4.07
N SER A 336 -27.68 7.69 3.00
CA SER A 336 -28.89 6.89 3.04
C SER A 336 -28.85 5.80 1.98
N GLY A 337 -29.40 4.63 2.29
CA GLY A 337 -29.47 3.52 1.34
C GLY A 337 -28.14 2.86 0.96
N VAL A 338 -27.03 3.23 1.63
CA VAL A 338 -25.70 2.64 1.42
C VAL A 338 -25.16 2.07 2.74
N PRO A 339 -24.19 1.13 2.71
CA PRO A 339 -23.53 0.64 3.91
C PRO A 339 -22.80 1.74 4.66
N THR A 340 -23.00 1.80 5.99
CA THR A 340 -22.36 2.79 6.87
C THR A 340 -21.76 2.15 8.11
N LEU A 341 -20.82 2.84 8.76
CA LEU A 341 -20.20 2.35 10.00
C LEU A 341 -21.14 2.42 11.21
N ALA A 342 -22.15 3.30 11.17
CA ALA A 342 -23.14 3.47 12.22
C ALA A 342 -24.15 2.30 12.33
N GLN A 343 -24.22 1.43 11.31
CA GLN A 343 -25.11 0.25 11.32
C GLN A 343 -24.53 -0.89 12.17
N SER A 344 -24.53 -0.71 13.50
CA SER A 344 -24.41 -1.81 14.46
C SER A 344 -25.26 -1.55 15.70
N GLN A 345 -26.55 -1.25 15.50
CA GLN A 345 -27.56 -1.31 16.56
C GLN A 345 -28.31 -2.65 16.58
N SER A 346 -27.69 -3.75 16.14
CA SER A 346 -28.08 -5.07 16.64
C SER A 346 -27.22 -5.36 17.86
N SER A 347 -27.83 -5.28 19.04
CA SER A 347 -27.29 -5.63 20.37
C SER A 347 -26.21 -6.73 20.32
N PRO A 348 -25.17 -6.69 21.19
CA PRO A 348 -24.24 -7.80 21.39
C PRO A 348 -24.94 -9.16 21.60
N GLU A 349 -26.18 -9.18 22.05
CA GLU A 349 -27.00 -10.39 22.20
C GLU A 349 -27.43 -11.00 20.86
N THR A 350 -27.74 -10.19 19.84
CA THR A 350 -28.08 -10.67 18.49
C THR A 350 -26.87 -11.26 17.75
N ALA A 351 -25.67 -10.73 18.01
CA ALA A 351 -24.42 -11.30 17.48
C ALA A 351 -24.05 -12.62 18.18
N LEU A 352 -24.43 -12.80 19.45
CA LEU A 352 -24.29 -14.06 20.19
C LEU A 352 -25.34 -15.10 19.78
N GLU A 353 -26.53 -14.70 19.33
CA GLU A 353 -27.58 -15.61 18.88
C GLU A 353 -27.24 -16.26 17.52
N ILE A 354 -26.61 -15.52 16.61
CA ILE A 354 -26.10 -16.06 15.33
C ILE A 354 -24.95 -17.08 15.55
N VAL A 355 -24.22 -16.98 16.66
CA VAL A 355 -23.16 -17.94 17.04
C VAL A 355 -23.73 -19.18 17.77
N ARG A 356 -24.96 -19.12 18.30
CA ARG A 356 -25.60 -20.27 18.97
C ARG A 356 -26.40 -21.20 18.05
N ILE A 357 -26.74 -20.78 16.83
CA ILE A 357 -27.47 -21.63 15.88
C ILE A 357 -26.52 -22.51 15.04
N VAL A 358 -25.21 -22.29 15.15
CA VAL A 358 -24.18 -23.10 14.47
C VAL A 358 -23.13 -23.56 15.50
N SER A 359 -23.58 -24.38 16.45
CA SER A 359 -22.73 -25.23 17.30
C SER A 359 -22.89 -26.69 16.92
#